data_AF-G2YX74-F1
#
_entry.id   AF-G2YX74-F1
#
_cell.length_a   1.000
_cell.length_b   1.000
_cell.length_c   1.000
_cell.angle_alpha   90.00
_cell.angle_beta   90.00
_cell.angle_gamma   90.00
#
_symmetry.space_group_name_H-M   'P 1'
#
loop_
_entity.id
_entity.type
_entity.pdbx_description
1 polymer ?
#
loop_
_entity_poly.entity_id
_entity_poly.type
_entity_poly.pdbx_seq_one_letter_code
_entity_poly.pdbx_strand_id
1 'polypeptide(L)'
;MATYLLRPQLSTSSPRSQPNVRLKICDGECYDLVPLYDPTDDFQARKFAAIDTDSYPTRTLPASGYLSFIMAGVVPVAKSLKDIYTEDALAAQTKRWDNLLKQFKSNYGHDAQFVSRSPGRVNIIGEHIDYSLYSVLPMAITADALLAVSTKIDESASTSTTFKVRVSNVQGDKFPAHEFDIPFDAVEIDSKVHEWTNYLKSGLRGALEILRKKHGDGFRPKSMEVLMDGTVPAGGGLSSSAAFTTASALAVMFANGEQSVDKTQLTELAIVSERAVGVNSGGMDQSASVFSIRGSALYVSFNPTLTAKPVHFPKTNPELTFVIAQSFVAADKHVTGPVCYNLRVVECSLAAAYLHAAINKSKDPLPSDSGPLGVSLHGFHSKYLGDSTAPLEEQLSELIELTKKTFTKEEGYTREEIASVINMTVPELNERFTSTFPVRAEHFKLRQRTLHVFTEALRVLKFMKVLEHPESYLNADGGNSTETFNRKLGDLMNETQTSCREDFDCSCPELDELCEIAKKAGSYGSRLTGAGWGGCSVHLVPADKVDAVKEAWEKEYYSKKDLSKEQKEAAIVVSKPGSGSAVFVVEGGNVA
;
A
#
# COMPACT_ATOMS: atom_id res chain seq x y z
N MET A 1 -64.79 43.95 -17.47
CA MET A 1 -64.82 43.70 -16.00
C MET A 1 -63.47 43.09 -15.64
N ALA A 2 -62.44 43.91 -15.39
CA ALA A 2 -62.09 44.46 -14.06
C ALA A 2 -61.62 43.30 -13.13
N THR A 3 -60.41 43.24 -12.55
CA THR A 3 -59.39 44.25 -12.25
C THR A 3 -58.05 43.56 -11.98
N TYR A 4 -56.99 44.33 -12.17
CA TYR A 4 -55.58 44.13 -11.87
C TYR A 4 -55.25 44.13 -10.36
N LEU A 5 -54.03 43.66 -9.99
CA LEU A 5 -53.13 44.10 -8.90
C LEU A 5 -52.79 43.18 -7.71
N LEU A 6 -51.46 43.01 -7.57
CA LEU A 6 -50.58 43.11 -6.39
C LEU A 6 -50.26 41.88 -5.51
N ARG A 7 -48.95 41.58 -5.49
CA ARG A 7 -48.21 40.86 -4.43
C ARG A 7 -48.36 41.55 -3.06
N PRO A 8 -48.16 40.80 -1.97
CA PRO A 8 -47.06 41.13 -1.05
C PRO A 8 -46.26 39.93 -0.53
N GLN A 9 -45.18 40.28 0.17
CA GLN A 9 -44.03 39.48 0.61
C GLN A 9 -44.29 38.48 1.76
N LEU A 10 -43.43 37.45 1.78
CA LEU A 10 -42.78 36.74 2.90
C LEU A 10 -43.51 36.63 4.26
N SER A 11 -43.79 35.38 4.67
CA SER A 11 -43.52 34.96 6.05
C SER A 11 -43.20 33.46 6.13
N THR A 12 -42.25 33.15 6.99
CA THR A 12 -41.58 31.88 7.28
C THR A 12 -42.49 30.76 7.79
N SER A 13 -42.34 29.53 7.27
CA SER A 13 -42.46 28.28 8.05
C SER A 13 -42.13 27.01 7.23
N SER A 14 -41.08 26.30 7.68
CA SER A 14 -40.77 24.85 7.58
C SER A 14 -40.96 24.08 6.25
N PRO A 15 -39.89 23.48 5.68
CA PRO A 15 -40.00 22.35 4.78
C PRO A 15 -39.84 21.01 5.50
N ARG A 16 -40.80 20.12 5.21
CA ARG A 16 -40.90 18.71 5.60
C ARG A 16 -39.65 17.90 5.20
N SER A 17 -39.34 16.93 6.05
CA SER A 17 -38.29 15.91 5.93
C SER A 17 -38.44 15.00 4.70
N GLN A 18 -37.30 14.70 4.06
CA GLN A 18 -37.12 13.58 3.11
C GLN A 18 -36.67 12.32 3.87
N PRO A 19 -36.88 11.09 3.34
CA PRO A 19 -36.73 9.86 4.10
C PRO A 19 -35.26 9.41 4.21
N ASN A 20 -34.85 9.06 5.44
CA ASN A 20 -33.56 8.46 5.75
C ASN A 20 -33.48 6.99 5.29
N VAL A 21 -32.43 6.67 4.53
CA VAL A 21 -31.98 5.29 4.28
C VAL A 21 -31.24 4.79 5.52
N ARG A 22 -31.73 3.72 6.16
CA ARG A 22 -31.13 3.10 7.36
C ARG A 22 -30.21 1.96 6.96
N LEU A 23 -28.91 2.08 7.27
CA LEU A 23 -27.99 0.95 7.40
C LEU A 23 -28.01 0.48 8.86
N LYS A 24 -28.24 -0.82 9.06
CA LYS A 24 -28.36 -1.46 10.36
C LYS A 24 -26.97 -1.91 10.81
N ILE A 25 -26.36 -1.17 11.74
CA ILE A 25 -25.16 -1.59 12.48
C ILE A 25 -25.65 -2.15 13.81
N CYS A 26 -25.04 -3.24 14.27
CA CYS A 26 -25.36 -3.90 15.54
C CYS A 26 -25.28 -2.93 16.72
N ASP A 27 -26.14 -3.21 17.70
CA ASP A 27 -26.39 -2.52 18.97
C ASP A 27 -27.16 -1.18 18.86
N GLY A 28 -28.44 -1.28 19.22
CA GLY A 28 -29.43 -0.24 19.03
C GLY A 28 -29.35 0.86 20.08
N GLU A 29 -28.79 2.00 19.69
CA GLU A 29 -29.15 3.32 20.21
C GLU A 29 -29.10 4.35 19.07
N CYS A 30 -30.17 5.13 18.90
CA CYS A 30 -30.26 6.22 17.93
C CYS A 30 -29.65 7.50 18.54
N TYR A 31 -28.67 8.11 17.87
CA TYR A 31 -28.14 9.43 18.21
C TYR A 31 -28.47 10.44 17.11
N ASP A 32 -29.04 11.58 17.50
CA ASP A 32 -29.34 12.71 16.60
C ASP A 32 -28.07 13.52 16.30
N LEU A 33 -27.82 13.77 15.01
CA LEU A 33 -26.71 14.59 14.52
C LEU A 33 -27.02 16.09 14.71
N VAL A 34 -26.25 16.78 15.56
CA VAL A 34 -26.24 18.26 15.62
C VAL A 34 -25.00 18.76 14.87
N PRO A 35 -25.13 19.63 13.85
CA PRO A 35 -23.98 20.26 13.21
C PRO A 35 -23.53 21.47 14.04
N LEU A 36 -22.31 21.42 14.55
CA LEU A 36 -21.60 22.60 15.06
C LEU A 36 -20.50 22.96 14.04
N TYR A 37 -20.68 24.05 13.31
CA TYR A 37 -19.61 24.68 12.54
C TYR A 37 -19.72 26.20 12.63
N ASP A 38 -18.60 26.82 13.02
CA ASP A 38 -18.36 28.26 13.09
C ASP A 38 -17.53 28.68 11.84
N PRO A 39 -17.95 29.64 10.99
CA PRO A 39 -17.40 29.81 9.66
C PRO A 39 -16.17 30.72 9.53
N THR A 40 -15.42 31.04 10.59
CA THR A 40 -14.40 32.11 10.55
C THR A 40 -12.95 31.72 10.83
N ASP A 41 -12.51 30.48 10.56
CA ASP A 41 -11.09 30.13 10.73
C ASP A 41 -10.35 30.00 9.39
N ASP A 42 -9.43 30.93 9.17
CA ASP A 42 -8.69 31.21 7.95
C ASP A 42 -7.46 30.27 7.86
N PHE A 43 -7.55 29.26 6.98
CA PHE A 43 -6.52 28.22 6.83
C PHE A 43 -5.51 28.64 5.75
N GLN A 44 -4.48 29.42 6.13
CA GLN A 44 -3.35 29.72 5.24
C GLN A 44 -1.98 29.61 5.94
N ALA A 45 -1.07 28.95 5.23
CA ALA A 45 0.39 28.95 5.35
C ALA A 45 1.02 28.41 6.66
N ARG A 46 1.48 27.14 6.64
CA ARG A 46 2.63 26.71 7.47
C ARG A 46 3.76 26.20 6.58
N LYS A 47 4.89 26.93 6.62
CA LYS A 47 6.18 26.58 6.02
C LYS A 47 6.72 25.32 6.72
N PHE A 48 7.05 24.29 5.95
CA PHE A 48 7.89 23.19 6.43
C PHE A 48 9.31 23.72 6.65
N ALA A 49 9.84 23.56 7.86
CA ALA A 49 11.24 23.83 8.16
C ALA A 49 12.11 22.80 7.43
N ALA A 50 13.08 23.29 6.67
CA ALA A 50 14.11 22.47 6.04
C ALA A 50 14.95 21.78 7.12
N ILE A 51 15.12 20.47 7.01
CA ILE A 51 16.11 19.72 7.79
C ILE A 51 17.47 20.03 7.16
N ASP A 52 18.34 20.64 7.96
CA ASP A 52 19.73 20.97 7.62
C ASP A 52 20.55 19.67 7.49
N THR A 53 21.13 19.44 6.31
CA THR A 53 21.81 18.18 5.95
C THR A 53 23.30 18.16 6.27
N ASP A 54 23.87 19.22 6.86
CA ASP A 54 25.32 19.31 7.10
C ASP A 54 25.66 19.29 8.60
N SER A 55 25.81 18.09 9.18
CA SER A 55 26.84 17.78 10.20
C SER A 55 26.63 16.41 10.86
N TYR A 56 27.36 15.38 10.41
CA TYR A 56 27.65 14.21 11.25
C TYR A 56 29.11 13.75 11.10
N PRO A 57 29.82 13.47 12.20
CA PRO A 57 31.20 13.05 12.17
C PRO A 57 31.34 11.58 11.76
N THR A 58 32.28 11.31 10.87
CA THR A 58 32.69 9.97 10.43
C THR A 58 33.33 9.20 11.58
N ARG A 59 32.69 8.11 12.02
CA ARG A 59 33.31 7.06 12.84
C ARG A 59 33.37 5.77 12.04
N THR A 60 34.60 5.30 11.78
CA THR A 60 34.92 4.00 11.20
C THR A 60 34.76 2.90 12.25
N LEU A 61 33.99 1.86 11.92
CA LEU A 61 33.91 0.59 12.67
C LEU A 61 34.37 -0.57 11.76
N PRO A 62 34.95 -1.65 12.32
CA PRO A 62 35.80 -2.58 11.59
C PRO A 62 35.03 -3.64 10.80
N ALA A 63 35.69 -4.13 9.74
CA ALA A 63 35.19 -5.10 8.78
C ALA A 63 34.98 -6.50 9.39
N SER A 64 33.75 -6.99 9.33
CA SER A 64 33.40 -8.42 9.37
C SER A 64 32.31 -8.66 8.33
N GLY A 65 32.42 -9.77 7.60
CA GLY A 65 31.79 -9.99 6.30
C GLY A 65 30.28 -9.79 6.27
N TYR A 66 29.83 -8.84 5.45
CA TYR A 66 28.44 -8.67 5.09
C TYR A 66 28.23 -8.96 3.62
N LEU A 67 27.19 -9.76 3.37
CA LEU A 67 26.54 -9.97 2.09
C LEU A 67 26.46 -8.67 1.28
N SER A 68 26.75 -8.76 -0.01
CA SER A 68 26.55 -7.69 -0.99
C SER A 68 25.14 -7.10 -0.85
N PHE A 69 25.04 -5.92 -0.24
CA PHE A 69 23.88 -5.06 -0.35
C PHE A 69 23.79 -4.61 -1.81
N ILE A 70 22.75 -5.02 -2.54
CA ILE A 70 22.48 -4.45 -3.85
C ILE A 70 22.05 -3.01 -3.60
N MET A 71 22.98 -2.08 -3.78
CA MET A 71 22.66 -0.67 -3.99
C MET A 71 21.92 -0.57 -5.32
N ALA A 72 20.80 0.13 -5.32
CA ALA A 72 19.74 0.09 -6.31
C ALA A 72 20.18 0.20 -7.77
N GLY A 73 19.50 -0.56 -8.63
CA GLY A 73 19.65 -0.48 -10.08
C GLY A 73 18.65 0.49 -10.73
N VAL A 74 18.76 0.65 -12.04
CA VAL A 74 17.81 1.44 -12.84
C VAL A 74 16.54 0.64 -13.15
N VAL A 75 15.44 1.34 -13.37
CA VAL A 75 14.21 0.75 -13.91
C VAL A 75 14.52 0.21 -15.31
N PRO A 76 14.23 -1.08 -15.60
CA PRO A 76 14.54 -1.68 -16.89
C PRO A 76 13.71 -1.08 -18.03
N VAL A 77 14.35 -0.88 -19.17
CA VAL A 77 13.69 -0.64 -20.45
C VAL A 77 13.59 -1.97 -21.19
N ALA A 78 12.40 -2.56 -21.18
CA ALA A 78 12.08 -3.82 -21.83
C ALA A 78 12.02 -3.66 -23.35
N LYS A 79 12.49 -4.69 -24.06
CA LYS A 79 12.43 -4.78 -25.53
C LYS A 79 11.41 -5.81 -26.00
N SER A 80 10.98 -6.70 -25.11
CA SER A 80 9.95 -7.69 -25.36
C SER A 80 9.06 -7.87 -24.12
N LEU A 81 7.82 -8.27 -24.32
CA LEU A 81 6.94 -8.68 -23.21
C LEU A 81 7.53 -9.86 -22.42
N LYS A 82 8.43 -10.66 -23.01
CA LYS A 82 9.19 -11.72 -22.32
C LYS A 82 10.11 -11.21 -21.21
N ASP A 83 10.54 -9.95 -21.30
CA ASP A 83 11.36 -9.30 -20.28
C ASP A 83 10.52 -8.93 -19.05
N ILE A 84 9.19 -8.80 -19.21
CA ILE A 84 8.25 -8.38 -18.17
C ILE A 84 7.47 -9.58 -17.62
N TYR A 85 6.85 -10.39 -18.48
CA TYR A 85 5.96 -11.49 -18.10
C TYR A 85 6.57 -12.89 -18.24
N THR A 86 6.08 -13.82 -17.42
CA THR A 86 6.38 -15.26 -17.51
C THR A 86 5.75 -15.89 -18.74
N GLU A 87 6.27 -17.03 -19.20
CA GLU A 87 5.83 -17.68 -20.44
C GLU A 87 4.32 -18.00 -20.47
N ASP A 88 3.78 -18.44 -19.34
CA ASP A 88 2.36 -18.76 -19.15
C ASP A 88 1.45 -17.51 -19.26
N ALA A 89 1.98 -16.33 -18.97
CA ALA A 89 1.23 -15.07 -19.06
C ALA A 89 1.32 -14.39 -20.43
N LEU A 90 2.30 -14.75 -21.28
CA LEU A 90 2.58 -14.03 -22.52
C LEU A 90 1.37 -13.94 -23.46
N ALA A 91 0.66 -15.05 -23.70
CA ALA A 91 -0.45 -15.06 -24.66
C ALA A 91 -1.58 -14.08 -24.25
N ALA A 92 -1.93 -14.06 -22.96
CA ALA A 92 -2.94 -13.15 -22.43
C ALA A 92 -2.45 -11.68 -22.46
N GLN A 93 -1.19 -11.46 -22.08
CA GLN A 93 -0.59 -10.13 -22.02
C GLN A 93 -0.37 -9.52 -23.41
N THR A 94 0.09 -10.28 -24.39
CA THR A 94 0.21 -9.82 -25.79
C THR A 94 -1.13 -9.28 -26.29
N LYS A 95 -2.22 -10.04 -26.08
CA LYS A 95 -3.57 -9.60 -26.48
C LYS A 95 -3.99 -8.31 -25.77
N ARG A 96 -3.73 -8.20 -24.45
CA ARG A 96 -4.04 -7.01 -23.65
C ARG A 96 -3.28 -5.79 -24.16
N TRP A 97 -1.98 -5.91 -24.36
CA TRP A 97 -1.13 -4.82 -24.83
C TRP A 97 -1.46 -4.38 -26.26
N ASP A 98 -1.76 -5.31 -27.17
CA ASP A 98 -2.23 -4.98 -28.51
C ASP A 98 -3.53 -4.17 -28.48
N ASN A 99 -4.47 -4.55 -27.60
CA ASN A 99 -5.72 -3.81 -27.44
C ASN A 99 -5.48 -2.40 -26.86
N LEU A 100 -4.60 -2.28 -25.86
CA LEU A 100 -4.19 -1.00 -25.28
C LEU A 100 -3.64 -0.06 -26.34
N LEU A 101 -2.69 -0.51 -27.17
CA LEU A 101 -2.08 0.33 -28.21
C LEU A 101 -3.08 0.69 -29.32
N LYS A 102 -3.94 -0.24 -29.72
CA LYS A 102 -5.02 0.04 -30.70
C LYS A 102 -6.01 1.07 -30.18
N GLN A 103 -6.44 0.94 -28.92
CA GLN A 103 -7.36 1.89 -28.30
C GLN A 103 -6.69 3.26 -28.09
N PHE A 104 -5.41 3.31 -27.72
CA PHE A 104 -4.65 4.57 -27.66
C PHE A 104 -4.69 5.28 -29.01
N LYS A 105 -4.36 4.56 -30.09
CA LYS A 105 -4.39 5.12 -31.46
C LYS A 105 -5.78 5.58 -31.87
N SER A 106 -6.82 4.85 -31.48
CA SER A 106 -8.21 5.24 -31.75
C SER A 106 -8.62 6.50 -30.98
N ASN A 107 -8.17 6.66 -29.73
CA ASN A 107 -8.54 7.80 -28.88
C ASN A 107 -7.82 9.08 -29.31
N TYR A 108 -6.54 8.97 -29.68
CA TYR A 108 -5.66 10.13 -29.88
C TYR A 108 -5.23 10.36 -31.34
N GLY A 109 -5.52 9.42 -32.24
CA GLY A 109 -5.23 9.55 -33.68
C GLY A 109 -3.77 9.26 -34.08
N HIS A 110 -2.89 8.92 -33.13
CA HIS A 110 -1.51 8.52 -33.38
C HIS A 110 -1.04 7.41 -32.43
N ASP A 111 0.08 6.78 -32.73
CA ASP A 111 0.64 5.71 -31.91
C ASP A 111 1.20 6.23 -30.57
N ALA A 112 1.15 5.39 -29.53
CA ALA A 112 1.87 5.62 -28.29
C ALA A 112 3.39 5.49 -28.53
N GLN A 113 4.20 6.23 -27.77
CA GLN A 113 5.66 6.18 -27.88
C GLN A 113 6.27 5.13 -26.95
N PHE A 114 5.66 4.92 -25.79
CA PHE A 114 6.11 3.93 -24.81
C PHE A 114 4.95 3.53 -23.90
N VAL A 115 5.15 2.46 -23.14
CA VAL A 115 4.28 2.04 -22.05
C VAL A 115 5.08 2.02 -20.75
N SER A 116 4.60 2.75 -19.75
CA SER A 116 5.09 2.65 -18.36
C SER A 116 4.27 1.60 -17.62
N ARG A 117 4.94 0.66 -16.95
CA ARG A 117 4.30 -0.47 -16.28
C ARG A 117 4.77 -0.58 -14.84
N SER A 118 3.83 -0.76 -13.91
CA SER A 118 4.13 -1.10 -12.51
C SER A 118 3.12 -2.13 -11.98
N PRO A 119 3.58 -3.21 -11.32
CA PRO A 119 2.72 -4.27 -10.80
C PRO A 119 2.02 -3.88 -9.51
N GLY A 120 0.87 -4.53 -9.27
CA GLY A 120 0.36 -4.69 -7.91
C GLY A 120 1.25 -5.65 -7.11
N ARG A 121 0.90 -5.85 -5.84
CA ARG A 121 1.70 -6.69 -4.93
C ARG A 121 0.83 -7.41 -3.92
N VAL A 122 1.34 -8.53 -3.45
CA VAL A 122 0.84 -9.20 -2.24
C VAL A 122 1.90 -9.10 -1.16
N ASN A 123 1.47 -9.03 0.09
CA ASN A 123 2.37 -9.19 1.22
C ASN A 123 2.34 -10.67 1.62
N ILE A 124 3.48 -11.36 1.67
CA ILE A 124 3.49 -12.77 2.08
C ILE A 124 3.41 -12.84 3.60
N ILE A 125 4.22 -12.03 4.30
CA ILE A 125 4.27 -11.96 5.76
C ILE A 125 4.80 -10.60 6.21
N GLY A 126 4.40 -10.12 7.38
CA GLY A 126 4.72 -8.78 7.87
C GLY A 126 3.58 -7.79 7.67
N GLU A 127 2.35 -8.13 8.04
CA GLU A 127 1.22 -7.20 7.87
C GLU A 127 1.20 -6.13 8.97
N HIS A 128 0.86 -4.88 8.62
CA HIS A 128 0.71 -3.78 9.58
C HIS A 128 1.93 -3.44 10.46
N ILE A 129 3.12 -3.82 10.03
CA ILE A 129 4.39 -3.50 10.72
C ILE A 129 5.29 -2.53 9.96
N ASP A 130 4.98 -2.24 8.70
CA ASP A 130 5.76 -1.37 7.81
C ASP A 130 5.80 0.08 8.30
N TYR A 131 4.66 0.65 8.68
CA TYR A 131 4.61 2.00 9.29
C TYR A 131 5.12 2.03 10.73
N SER A 132 5.37 0.86 11.34
CA SER A 132 6.13 0.74 12.59
C SER A 132 7.63 0.55 12.34
N LEU A 133 8.08 0.71 11.09
CA LEU A 133 9.46 0.61 10.59
C LEU A 133 10.11 -0.77 10.72
N TYR A 134 9.32 -1.84 10.87
CA TYR A 134 9.83 -3.21 10.79
C TYR A 134 9.81 -3.74 9.36
N SER A 135 10.73 -4.65 9.07
CA SER A 135 10.87 -5.25 7.74
C SER A 135 9.69 -6.16 7.40
N VAL A 136 9.37 -6.24 6.11
CA VAL A 136 8.24 -7.00 5.54
C VAL A 136 8.69 -7.82 4.34
N LEU A 137 7.89 -8.82 3.92
CA LEU A 137 8.22 -9.71 2.81
C LEU A 137 7.11 -9.76 1.75
N PRO A 138 6.93 -8.70 0.94
CA PRO A 138 6.02 -8.71 -0.19
C PRO A 138 6.60 -9.39 -1.44
N MET A 139 5.75 -9.54 -2.46
CA MET A 139 6.17 -9.81 -3.83
C MET A 139 5.24 -9.10 -4.84
N ALA A 140 5.79 -8.71 -5.99
CA ALA A 140 4.97 -8.28 -7.11
C ALA A 140 4.14 -9.44 -7.68
N ILE A 141 2.94 -9.12 -8.17
CA ILE A 141 2.08 -10.06 -8.88
C ILE A 141 2.03 -9.75 -10.38
N THR A 142 1.45 -10.65 -11.17
CA THR A 142 1.27 -10.47 -12.61
C THR A 142 0.28 -9.36 -12.95
N ALA A 143 -0.71 -9.10 -12.10
CA ALA A 143 -1.64 -7.98 -12.27
C ALA A 143 -0.92 -6.63 -12.09
N ASP A 144 -1.19 -5.68 -12.99
CA ASP A 144 -0.44 -4.43 -13.08
C ASP A 144 -1.25 -3.25 -13.62
N ALA A 145 -0.65 -2.06 -13.52
CA ALA A 145 -1.07 -0.85 -14.19
C ALA A 145 -0.16 -0.58 -15.40
N LEU A 146 -0.77 -0.36 -16.56
CA LEU A 146 -0.14 -0.02 -17.84
C LEU A 146 -0.57 1.40 -18.23
N LEU A 147 0.40 2.26 -18.52
CA LEU A 147 0.17 3.60 -19.06
C LEU A 147 0.82 3.70 -20.43
N ALA A 148 0.02 3.64 -21.50
CA ALA A 148 0.48 3.98 -22.84
C ALA A 148 0.56 5.49 -22.97
N VAL A 149 1.70 6.01 -23.39
CA VAL A 149 2.01 7.45 -23.34
C VAL A 149 2.55 7.95 -24.67
N SER A 150 2.13 9.16 -25.04
CA SER A 150 2.75 9.96 -26.10
C SER A 150 2.93 11.39 -25.63
N THR A 151 4.04 12.02 -26.00
CA THR A 151 4.27 13.47 -25.86
C THR A 151 4.02 14.21 -27.18
N LYS A 152 3.49 13.54 -28.20
CA LYS A 152 3.13 14.15 -29.51
C LYS A 152 1.77 14.84 -29.42
N ILE A 153 1.65 15.82 -28.54
CA ILE A 153 0.50 16.71 -28.51
C ILE A 153 0.74 17.88 -29.47
N ASP A 154 -0.31 18.31 -30.15
CA ASP A 154 -0.30 19.56 -30.91
C ASP A 154 -0.02 20.73 -29.96
N GLU A 155 1.18 21.31 -30.04
CA GLU A 155 1.67 22.39 -29.16
C GLU A 155 0.85 23.68 -29.27
N SER A 156 -0.03 23.79 -30.28
CA SER A 156 -0.97 24.90 -30.41
C SER A 156 -1.93 25.06 -29.22
N ALA A 157 -2.03 24.05 -28.34
CA ALA A 157 -2.89 24.06 -27.16
C ALA A 157 -2.18 24.33 -25.82
N SER A 158 -0.85 24.51 -25.80
CA SER A 158 -0.11 24.90 -24.59
C SER A 158 0.12 26.41 -24.54
N THR A 159 -0.12 27.03 -23.38
CA THR A 159 0.23 28.45 -23.17
C THR A 159 1.68 28.59 -22.72
N SER A 160 2.20 29.82 -22.62
CA SER A 160 3.56 30.06 -22.12
C SER A 160 3.77 29.68 -20.65
N THR A 161 2.73 29.28 -19.91
CA THR A 161 2.78 28.99 -18.46
C THR A 161 2.18 27.64 -18.06
N THR A 162 1.59 26.89 -19.00
CA THR A 162 0.91 25.61 -18.73
C THR A 162 1.29 24.51 -19.72
N PHE A 163 1.19 23.26 -19.28
CA PHE A 163 1.24 22.07 -20.13
C PHE A 163 -0.07 21.29 -20.02
N LYS A 164 -0.36 20.48 -21.05
CA LYS A 164 -1.60 19.73 -21.14
C LYS A 164 -1.39 18.25 -20.81
N VAL A 165 -2.23 17.70 -19.95
CA VAL A 165 -2.30 16.26 -19.68
C VAL A 165 -3.68 15.77 -20.03
N ARG A 166 -3.78 14.88 -21.03
CA ARG A 166 -5.01 14.14 -21.35
C ARG A 166 -4.88 12.74 -20.83
N VAL A 167 -5.85 12.29 -20.05
CA VAL A 167 -5.88 10.94 -19.51
C VAL A 167 -7.21 10.28 -19.85
N SER A 168 -7.13 9.05 -20.35
CA SER A 168 -8.28 8.18 -20.56
C SER A 168 -8.02 6.80 -19.94
N ASN A 169 -9.07 6.02 -19.77
CA ASN A 169 -9.01 4.66 -19.26
C ASN A 169 -9.62 3.70 -20.28
N VAL A 170 -9.08 2.48 -20.39
CA VAL A 170 -9.68 1.44 -21.26
C VAL A 170 -11.12 1.10 -20.85
N GLN A 171 -11.44 1.26 -19.55
CA GLN A 171 -12.80 1.16 -18.99
C GLN A 171 -13.44 2.56 -18.84
N GLY A 172 -13.60 3.29 -19.94
CA GLY A 172 -14.06 4.68 -19.94
C GLY A 172 -15.41 4.92 -19.26
N ASP A 173 -16.33 3.94 -19.31
CA ASP A 173 -17.64 4.03 -18.63
C ASP A 173 -17.51 4.05 -17.10
N LYS A 174 -16.49 3.39 -16.56
CA LYS A 174 -16.21 3.31 -15.12
C LYS A 174 -15.26 4.42 -14.67
N PHE A 175 -14.32 4.79 -15.52
CA PHE A 175 -13.30 5.79 -15.26
C PHE A 175 -13.29 6.81 -16.41
N PRO A 176 -14.11 7.88 -16.30
CA PRO A 176 -14.23 8.89 -17.34
C PRO A 176 -12.90 9.51 -17.72
N ALA A 177 -12.78 9.97 -18.96
CA ALA A 177 -11.61 10.68 -19.45
C ALA A 177 -11.55 12.11 -18.91
N HIS A 178 -10.34 12.62 -18.72
CA HIS A 178 -10.09 13.98 -18.23
C HIS A 178 -8.99 14.67 -19.05
N GLU A 179 -9.10 15.99 -19.15
CA GLU A 179 -8.07 16.86 -19.69
C GLU A 179 -7.74 17.92 -18.64
N PHE A 180 -6.45 18.14 -18.42
CA PHE A 180 -5.93 19.10 -17.44
C PHE A 180 -4.97 20.06 -18.12
N ASP A 181 -5.16 21.35 -17.88
CA ASP A 181 -4.17 22.39 -18.14
C ASP A 181 -3.46 22.71 -16.82
N ILE A 182 -2.21 22.28 -16.71
CA ILE A 182 -1.47 22.26 -15.44
C ILE A 182 -0.40 23.36 -15.47
N PRO A 183 -0.32 24.22 -14.44
CA PRO A 183 0.75 25.20 -14.30
C PRO A 183 2.14 24.56 -14.28
N PHE A 184 3.15 25.24 -14.82
CA PHE A 184 4.52 24.72 -14.81
C PHE A 184 5.14 24.57 -13.43
N ASP A 185 4.65 25.27 -12.42
CA ASP A 185 5.18 25.34 -11.06
C ASP A 185 4.35 24.55 -10.02
N ALA A 186 3.07 24.31 -10.29
CA ALA A 186 2.17 23.65 -9.33
C ALA A 186 1.33 22.52 -9.95
N VAL A 187 1.13 21.45 -9.17
CA VAL A 187 0.16 20.40 -9.46
C VAL A 187 -0.80 20.31 -8.28
N GLU A 188 -2.02 20.77 -8.47
CA GLU A 188 -3.06 20.74 -7.45
C GLU A 188 -3.73 19.37 -7.37
N ILE A 189 -3.95 18.89 -6.15
CA ILE A 189 -4.64 17.64 -5.86
C ILE A 189 -5.65 17.95 -4.76
N ASP A 190 -6.94 17.82 -5.08
CA ASP A 190 -7.98 17.89 -4.06
C ASP A 190 -8.10 16.51 -3.39
N SER A 191 -7.55 16.41 -2.18
CA SER A 191 -7.59 15.17 -1.38
C SER A 191 -8.99 14.86 -0.82
N LYS A 192 -9.95 15.78 -0.93
CA LYS A 192 -11.34 15.57 -0.48
C LYS A 192 -12.21 14.90 -1.54
N VAL A 193 -11.78 14.90 -2.80
CA VAL A 193 -12.50 14.27 -3.91
C VAL A 193 -11.86 12.93 -4.25
N HIS A 194 -12.64 11.85 -4.12
CA HIS A 194 -12.21 10.52 -4.53
C HIS A 194 -12.30 10.38 -6.05
N GLU A 195 -11.26 10.85 -6.75
CA GLU A 195 -11.12 10.76 -8.21
C GLU A 195 -9.91 9.91 -8.59
N TRP A 196 -10.10 8.99 -9.55
CA TRP A 196 -9.05 8.07 -9.98
C TRP A 196 -7.82 8.79 -10.57
N THR A 197 -8.02 9.97 -11.18
CA THR A 197 -6.92 10.77 -11.77
C THR A 197 -6.01 11.39 -10.71
N ASN A 198 -6.42 11.44 -9.42
CA ASN A 198 -5.56 11.95 -8.35
C ASN A 198 -4.30 11.10 -8.17
N TYR A 199 -4.34 9.81 -8.47
CA TYR A 199 -3.14 8.95 -8.47
C TYR A 199 -2.16 9.32 -9.60
N LEU A 200 -2.68 9.67 -10.78
CA LEU A 200 -1.86 10.21 -11.88
C LEU A 200 -1.24 11.56 -11.50
N LYS A 201 -2.06 12.49 -10.98
CA LYS A 201 -1.60 13.82 -10.53
C LYS A 201 -0.57 13.71 -9.41
N SER A 202 -0.74 12.73 -8.52
CA SER A 202 0.19 12.42 -7.44
C SER A 202 1.56 11.97 -7.96
N GLY A 203 1.60 11.04 -8.92
CA GLY A 203 2.83 10.64 -9.60
C GLY A 203 3.47 11.79 -10.39
N LEU A 204 2.65 12.60 -11.06
CA LEU A 204 3.08 13.79 -11.80
C LEU A 204 3.72 14.82 -10.88
N ARG A 205 3.05 15.21 -9.78
CA ARG A 205 3.56 16.18 -8.80
C ARG A 205 4.93 15.78 -8.30
N GLY A 206 5.08 14.52 -7.89
CA GLY A 206 6.34 13.99 -7.40
C GLY A 206 7.43 14.06 -8.48
N ALA A 207 7.18 13.48 -9.65
CA ALA A 207 8.17 13.43 -10.71
C ALA A 207 8.63 14.82 -11.17
N LEU A 208 7.71 15.79 -11.26
CA LEU A 208 8.03 17.17 -11.62
C LEU A 208 8.90 17.86 -10.56
N GLU A 209 8.71 17.57 -9.27
CA GLU A 209 9.56 18.12 -8.23
C GLU A 209 11.03 17.70 -8.42
N ILE A 210 11.26 16.42 -8.73
CA ILE A 210 12.61 15.89 -9.00
C ILE A 210 13.18 16.49 -10.29
N LEU A 211 12.38 16.52 -11.36
CA LEU A 211 12.83 17.05 -12.64
C LEU A 211 13.20 18.53 -12.55
N ARG A 212 12.44 19.35 -11.80
CA ARG A 212 12.77 20.75 -11.55
C ARG A 212 14.06 20.90 -10.74
N LYS A 213 14.25 20.09 -9.69
CA LYS A 213 15.51 20.08 -8.92
C LYS A 213 16.70 19.71 -9.81
N LYS A 214 16.52 18.80 -10.76
CA LYS A 214 17.58 18.31 -11.64
C LYS A 214 17.91 19.27 -12.80
N HIS A 215 16.89 19.87 -13.42
CA HIS A 215 17.02 20.67 -14.64
C HIS A 215 16.90 22.19 -14.42
N GLY A 216 16.58 22.62 -13.20
CA GLY A 216 16.47 24.03 -12.80
C GLY A 216 15.15 24.72 -13.14
N ASP A 217 15.02 25.99 -12.78
CA ASP A 217 13.79 26.81 -12.92
C ASP A 217 13.33 27.02 -14.39
N GLY A 218 14.24 26.79 -15.34
CA GLY A 218 13.97 26.81 -16.77
C GLY A 218 13.30 25.54 -17.30
N PHE A 219 13.17 24.49 -16.48
CA PHE A 219 12.54 23.24 -16.89
C PHE A 219 11.08 23.46 -17.29
N ARG A 220 10.69 22.90 -18.44
CA ARG A 220 9.33 22.96 -18.96
C ARG A 220 8.82 21.54 -19.16
N PRO A 221 7.83 21.10 -18.36
CA PRO A 221 7.23 19.79 -18.53
C PRO A 221 6.60 19.65 -19.91
N LYS A 222 6.76 18.48 -20.53
CA LYS A 222 6.07 18.15 -21.77
C LYS A 222 4.60 17.83 -21.51
N SER A 223 3.75 18.29 -22.43
CA SER A 223 2.37 17.81 -22.53
C SER A 223 2.37 16.31 -22.86
N MET A 224 1.35 15.59 -22.36
CA MET A 224 1.24 14.15 -22.57
C MET A 224 -0.21 13.66 -22.69
N GLU A 225 -0.38 12.63 -23.52
CA GLU A 225 -1.60 11.84 -23.60
C GLU A 225 -1.34 10.45 -23.02
N VAL A 226 -2.25 9.99 -22.17
CA VAL A 226 -2.10 8.78 -21.37
C VAL A 226 -3.36 7.94 -21.48
N LEU A 227 -3.23 6.68 -21.92
CA LEU A 227 -4.28 5.67 -21.78
C LEU A 227 -3.88 4.68 -20.69
N MET A 228 -4.73 4.55 -19.67
CA MET A 228 -4.54 3.64 -18.54
C MET A 228 -5.31 2.34 -18.73
N ASP A 229 -4.63 1.21 -18.53
CA ASP A 229 -5.22 -0.11 -18.34
C ASP A 229 -4.70 -0.73 -17.05
N GLY A 230 -5.61 -1.12 -16.15
CA GLY A 230 -5.27 -1.76 -14.87
C GLY A 230 -6.01 -3.08 -14.68
N THR A 231 -5.26 -4.12 -14.33
CA THR A 231 -5.84 -5.43 -13.92
C THR A 231 -5.67 -5.71 -12.43
N VAL A 232 -5.01 -4.83 -11.67
CA VAL A 232 -4.95 -4.95 -10.20
C VAL A 232 -6.35 -4.69 -9.65
N PRO A 233 -6.96 -5.65 -8.91
CA PRO A 233 -8.28 -5.45 -8.32
C PRO A 233 -8.34 -4.20 -7.42
N ALA A 234 -9.16 -3.23 -7.81
CA ALA A 234 -9.37 -2.01 -7.05
C ALA A 234 -10.03 -2.35 -5.69
N GLY A 235 -9.51 -1.79 -4.60
CA GLY A 235 -9.99 -2.08 -3.24
C GLY A 235 -9.65 -3.50 -2.75
N GLY A 236 -8.95 -4.31 -3.55
CA GLY A 236 -8.56 -5.68 -3.20
C GLY A 236 -7.41 -5.77 -2.20
N GLY A 237 -6.86 -4.65 -1.71
CA GLY A 237 -5.66 -4.70 -0.87
C GLY A 237 -4.40 -5.18 -1.61
N LEU A 238 -4.41 -5.21 -2.95
CA LEU A 238 -3.30 -5.62 -3.82
C LEU A 238 -2.45 -4.44 -4.34
N SER A 239 -2.64 -3.27 -3.74
CA SER A 239 -1.93 -2.03 -4.07
C SER A 239 -2.11 -1.49 -5.49
N SER A 240 -3.37 -1.42 -5.94
CA SER A 240 -3.70 -0.76 -7.22
C SER A 240 -3.29 0.71 -7.24
N SER A 241 -3.38 1.41 -6.10
CA SER A 241 -2.98 2.82 -5.96
C SER A 241 -1.47 3.00 -6.13
N ALA A 242 -0.65 2.22 -5.42
CA ALA A 242 0.80 2.35 -5.54
C ALA A 242 1.30 1.92 -6.92
N ALA A 243 0.72 0.87 -7.50
CA ALA A 243 1.01 0.46 -8.88
C ALA A 243 0.75 1.62 -9.86
N PHE A 244 -0.42 2.26 -9.77
CA PHE A 244 -0.77 3.37 -10.66
C PHE A 244 0.12 4.60 -10.41
N THR A 245 0.27 5.05 -9.16
CA THR A 245 1.12 6.20 -8.80
C THR A 245 2.57 5.99 -9.25
N THR A 246 3.12 4.78 -9.08
CA THR A 246 4.48 4.44 -9.51
C THR A 246 4.59 4.44 -11.04
N ALA A 247 3.64 3.82 -11.76
CA ALA A 247 3.61 3.86 -13.22
C ALA A 247 3.50 5.31 -13.75
N SER A 248 2.70 6.15 -13.07
CA SER A 248 2.52 7.56 -13.41
C SER A 248 3.79 8.38 -13.22
N ALA A 249 4.46 8.24 -12.08
CA ALA A 249 5.74 8.90 -11.83
C ALA A 249 6.80 8.48 -12.87
N LEU A 250 6.92 7.18 -13.12
CA LEU A 250 7.84 6.64 -14.13
C LEU A 250 7.51 7.17 -15.54
N ALA A 251 6.23 7.22 -15.90
CA ALA A 251 5.78 7.77 -17.19
C ALA A 251 6.19 9.22 -17.36
N VAL A 252 6.01 10.04 -16.32
CA VAL A 252 6.36 11.47 -16.35
C VAL A 252 7.86 11.68 -16.46
N MET A 253 8.66 10.95 -15.68
CA MET A 253 10.12 11.02 -15.78
C MET A 253 10.59 10.64 -17.20
N PHE A 254 10.11 9.52 -17.73
CA PHE A 254 10.51 9.02 -19.04
C PHE A 254 10.07 9.95 -20.20
N ALA A 255 8.83 10.46 -20.16
CA ALA A 255 8.29 11.42 -21.13
C ALA A 255 9.15 12.70 -21.21
N ASN A 256 9.69 13.14 -20.07
CA ASN A 256 10.53 14.33 -19.97
C ASN A 256 12.02 14.05 -20.20
N GLY A 257 12.38 12.86 -20.72
CA GLY A 257 13.73 12.55 -21.18
C GLY A 257 14.60 11.75 -20.21
N GLU A 258 14.07 11.34 -19.05
CA GLU A 258 14.81 10.49 -18.10
C GLU A 258 14.81 9.04 -18.58
N GLN A 259 15.84 8.67 -19.33
CA GLN A 259 16.02 7.31 -19.86
C GLN A 259 16.60 6.32 -18.84
N SER A 260 17.14 6.83 -17.72
CA SER A 260 17.79 6.04 -16.67
C SER A 260 17.21 6.43 -15.31
N VAL A 261 16.00 5.97 -15.03
CA VAL A 261 15.30 6.24 -13.77
C VAL A 261 15.84 5.32 -12.68
N ASP A 262 16.36 5.90 -11.60
CA ASP A 262 16.81 5.16 -10.42
C ASP A 262 15.62 4.56 -9.65
N LYS A 263 15.73 3.29 -9.24
CA LYS A 263 14.64 2.59 -8.54
C LYS A 263 14.37 3.16 -7.14
N THR A 264 15.41 3.54 -6.40
CA THR A 264 15.23 4.14 -5.06
C THR A 264 14.53 5.46 -5.17
N GLN A 265 14.99 6.32 -6.07
CA GLN A 265 14.38 7.62 -6.33
C GLN A 265 12.91 7.48 -6.74
N LEU A 266 12.58 6.56 -7.67
CA LEU A 266 11.19 6.29 -8.06
C LEU A 266 10.34 5.81 -6.88
N THR A 267 10.90 4.97 -6.02
CA THR A 267 10.18 4.40 -4.88
C THR A 267 9.89 5.45 -3.81
N GLU A 268 10.92 6.18 -3.36
CA GLU A 268 10.77 7.28 -2.39
C GLU A 268 9.78 8.33 -2.88
N LEU A 269 9.87 8.67 -4.16
CA LEU A 269 8.92 9.55 -4.82
C LEU A 269 7.49 9.03 -4.71
N ALA A 270 7.25 7.77 -5.11
CA ALA A 270 5.93 7.17 -5.09
C ALA A 270 5.36 7.07 -3.65
N ILE A 271 6.22 6.90 -2.64
CA ILE A 271 5.84 6.90 -1.22
C ILE A 271 5.33 8.28 -0.81
N VAL A 272 6.10 9.33 -1.10
CA VAL A 272 5.73 10.72 -0.75
C VAL A 272 4.49 11.16 -1.53
N SER A 273 4.42 10.81 -2.80
CA SER A 273 3.28 11.08 -3.69
C SER A 273 1.98 10.47 -3.15
N GLU A 274 1.97 9.21 -2.71
CA GLU A 274 0.74 8.57 -2.20
C GLU A 274 0.24 9.20 -0.90
N ARG A 275 1.14 9.71 -0.05
CA ARG A 275 0.74 10.45 1.16
C ARG A 275 -0.04 11.72 0.83
N ALA A 276 0.23 12.35 -0.32
CA ALA A 276 -0.51 13.54 -0.78
C ALA A 276 -1.99 13.26 -1.11
N VAL A 277 -2.38 12.00 -1.34
CA VAL A 277 -3.79 11.62 -1.54
C VAL A 277 -4.48 11.16 -0.24
N GLY A 278 -3.81 11.30 0.92
CA GLY A 278 -4.40 11.05 2.24
C GLY A 278 -4.22 9.64 2.79
N VAL A 279 -3.29 8.83 2.24
CA VAL A 279 -2.97 7.48 2.75
C VAL A 279 -1.55 7.45 3.32
N ASN A 280 -1.41 7.19 4.62
CA ASN A 280 -0.10 7.07 5.30
C ASN A 280 0.48 5.66 5.15
N SER A 281 0.89 5.29 3.93
CA SER A 281 1.57 4.01 3.65
C SER A 281 3.03 4.02 4.14
N GLY A 282 3.51 2.86 4.63
CA GLY A 282 4.87 2.67 5.14
C GLY A 282 5.94 2.49 4.05
N GLY A 283 5.52 2.24 2.80
CA GLY A 283 6.40 2.17 1.63
C GLY A 283 6.64 0.75 1.09
N MET A 284 6.06 -0.27 1.73
CA MET A 284 6.10 -1.66 1.27
C MET A 284 5.59 -1.80 -0.18
N ASP A 285 4.47 -1.15 -0.46
CA ASP A 285 3.70 -1.28 -1.68
C ASP A 285 4.50 -0.81 -2.91
N GLN A 286 5.04 0.39 -2.82
CA GLN A 286 5.90 1.01 -3.82
C GLN A 286 7.18 0.19 -3.98
N SER A 287 7.78 -0.24 -2.88
CA SER A 287 9.01 -1.03 -2.91
C SER A 287 8.81 -2.36 -3.65
N ALA A 288 7.74 -3.08 -3.34
CA ALA A 288 7.37 -4.29 -4.06
C ALA A 288 7.08 -4.01 -5.54
N SER A 289 6.42 -2.90 -5.86
CA SER A 289 6.11 -2.53 -7.23
C SER A 289 7.37 -2.26 -8.06
N VAL A 290 8.37 -1.58 -7.49
CA VAL A 290 9.59 -1.15 -8.21
C VAL A 290 10.71 -2.19 -8.19
N PHE A 291 11.01 -2.77 -7.02
CA PHE A 291 12.21 -3.56 -6.80
C PHE A 291 12.06 -5.04 -7.07
N SER A 292 10.84 -5.58 -7.17
CA SER A 292 10.63 -7.01 -7.37
C SER A 292 11.37 -7.54 -8.60
N ILE A 293 11.91 -8.75 -8.48
CA ILE A 293 12.52 -9.50 -9.57
C ILE A 293 11.72 -10.77 -9.78
N ARG A 294 11.49 -11.12 -11.05
CA ARG A 294 10.75 -12.33 -11.42
C ARG A 294 11.32 -13.55 -10.69
N GLY A 295 10.44 -14.34 -10.06
CA GLY A 295 10.82 -15.54 -9.31
C GLY A 295 11.41 -15.27 -7.92
N SER A 296 11.27 -14.06 -7.38
CA SER A 296 11.68 -13.73 -6.01
C SER A 296 10.59 -12.97 -5.26
N ALA A 297 10.48 -13.22 -3.95
CA ALA A 297 9.90 -12.24 -3.02
C ALA A 297 10.91 -11.11 -2.78
N LEU A 298 10.49 -10.10 -2.03
CA LEU A 298 11.28 -8.92 -1.74
C LEU A 298 11.28 -8.67 -0.24
N TYR A 299 12.45 -8.81 0.40
CA TYR A 299 12.63 -8.38 1.78
C TYR A 299 12.87 -6.87 1.80
N VAL A 300 11.92 -6.13 2.37
CA VAL A 300 11.96 -4.67 2.44
C VAL A 300 12.24 -4.25 3.87
N SER A 301 13.29 -3.45 4.09
CA SER A 301 13.57 -2.81 5.37
C SER A 301 13.44 -1.30 5.24
N PHE A 302 12.89 -0.64 6.25
CA PHE A 302 12.64 0.81 6.27
C PHE A 302 13.62 1.58 7.16
N ASN A 303 14.35 0.88 8.03
CA ASN A 303 15.26 1.47 8.99
C ASN A 303 16.65 0.80 8.92
N PRO A 304 17.77 1.55 9.02
CA PRO A 304 17.85 3.02 9.12
C PRO A 304 17.52 3.73 7.80
N THR A 305 17.54 3.01 6.69
CA THR A 305 17.17 3.50 5.36
C THR A 305 16.35 2.46 4.62
N LEU A 306 15.61 2.89 3.60
CA LEU A 306 14.87 1.99 2.73
C LEU A 306 15.84 1.10 1.96
N THR A 307 15.73 -0.21 2.16
CA THR A 307 16.50 -1.22 1.41
C THR A 307 15.57 -2.34 0.96
N ALA A 308 15.87 -2.92 -0.20
CA ALA A 308 15.08 -3.98 -0.80
C ALA A 308 16.00 -5.09 -1.31
N LYS A 309 15.85 -6.30 -0.77
CA LYS A 309 16.66 -7.48 -1.11
C LYS A 309 15.77 -8.55 -1.75
N PRO A 310 16.03 -8.97 -2.99
CA PRO A 310 15.36 -10.14 -3.57
C PRO A 310 15.58 -11.39 -2.72
N VAL A 311 14.52 -12.16 -2.49
CA VAL A 311 14.53 -13.40 -1.73
C VAL A 311 13.99 -14.52 -2.61
N HIS A 312 14.83 -15.50 -2.91
CA HIS A 312 14.46 -16.64 -3.76
C HIS A 312 13.93 -17.79 -2.92
N PHE A 313 12.88 -18.44 -3.41
CA PHE A 313 12.42 -19.70 -2.84
C PHE A 313 13.24 -20.86 -3.40
N PRO A 314 13.61 -21.86 -2.59
CA PRO A 314 14.20 -23.09 -3.11
C PRO A 314 13.19 -23.81 -4.01
N LYS A 315 13.68 -24.69 -4.90
CA LYS A 315 12.80 -25.59 -5.64
C LYS A 315 12.15 -26.56 -4.66
N THR A 316 10.84 -26.71 -4.78
CA THR A 316 10.00 -27.52 -3.89
C THR A 316 9.28 -28.60 -4.70
N ASN A 317 8.94 -29.70 -4.04
CA ASN A 317 8.17 -30.79 -4.59
C ASN A 317 7.18 -31.30 -3.52
N PRO A 318 5.88 -31.03 -3.66
CA PRO A 318 5.24 -30.29 -4.76
C PRO A 318 5.69 -28.82 -4.83
N GLU A 319 5.71 -28.26 -6.05
CA GLU A 319 6.09 -26.86 -6.31
C GLU A 319 5.13 -25.91 -5.58
N LEU A 320 5.67 -24.91 -4.89
CA LEU A 320 4.88 -23.87 -4.24
C LEU A 320 4.31 -22.87 -5.25
N THR A 321 3.02 -22.55 -5.11
CA THR A 321 2.34 -21.49 -5.85
C THR A 321 1.61 -20.56 -4.87
N PHE A 322 1.67 -19.25 -5.14
CA PHE A 322 0.84 -18.29 -4.44
C PHE A 322 -0.46 -18.07 -5.20
N VAL A 323 -1.57 -18.27 -4.50
CA VAL A 323 -2.91 -18.03 -5.03
C VAL A 323 -3.54 -16.91 -4.23
N ILE A 324 -4.18 -15.97 -4.91
CA ILE A 324 -4.86 -14.84 -4.31
C ILE A 324 -6.36 -14.97 -4.57
N ALA A 325 -7.16 -14.78 -3.53
CA ALA A 325 -8.62 -14.79 -3.62
C ALA A 325 -9.18 -13.45 -3.14
N GLN A 326 -10.11 -12.87 -3.92
CA GLN A 326 -10.84 -11.67 -3.52
C GLN A 326 -12.02 -12.04 -2.61
N SER A 327 -12.19 -11.32 -1.50
CA SER A 327 -13.40 -11.43 -0.67
C SER A 327 -14.60 -10.74 -1.31
N PHE A 328 -14.36 -9.78 -2.20
CA PHE A 328 -15.34 -8.80 -2.71
C PHE A 328 -15.98 -7.92 -1.64
N VAL A 329 -15.38 -7.87 -0.44
CA VAL A 329 -15.69 -6.85 0.56
C VAL A 329 -14.75 -5.67 0.33
N ALA A 330 -15.31 -4.49 0.07
CA ALA A 330 -14.51 -3.30 -0.19
C ALA A 330 -13.80 -2.84 1.08
N ALA A 331 -12.47 -2.88 1.08
CA ALA A 331 -11.63 -2.27 2.11
C ALA A 331 -11.36 -0.80 1.75
N ASP A 332 -12.36 0.07 1.94
CA ASP A 332 -12.20 1.51 1.68
C ASP A 332 -11.42 2.18 2.81
N LYS A 333 -10.10 2.27 2.62
CA LYS A 333 -9.16 2.84 3.60
C LYS A 333 -9.44 4.30 3.94
N HIS A 334 -10.10 5.05 3.05
CA HIS A 334 -10.42 6.45 3.31
C HIS A 334 -11.66 6.57 4.19
N VAL A 335 -12.73 5.85 3.85
CA VAL A 335 -14.01 5.92 4.56
C VAL A 335 -13.93 5.27 5.94
N THR A 336 -13.32 4.09 6.03
CA THR A 336 -13.19 3.38 7.32
C THR A 336 -11.91 3.73 8.07
N GLY A 337 -11.02 4.51 7.47
CA GLY A 337 -9.76 4.97 8.05
C GLY A 337 -9.85 5.40 9.52
N PRO A 338 -10.83 6.23 9.93
CA PRO A 338 -10.97 6.70 11.31
C PRO A 338 -11.19 5.63 12.38
N VAL A 339 -11.66 4.45 12.00
CA VAL A 339 -11.97 3.34 12.91
C VAL A 339 -11.16 2.07 12.61
N CYS A 340 -10.52 2.02 11.43
CA CYS A 340 -9.71 0.90 10.97
C CYS A 340 -8.24 1.35 10.81
N TYR A 341 -7.78 1.60 9.58
CA TYR A 341 -6.35 1.78 9.26
C TYR A 341 -5.68 2.93 10.04
N ASN A 342 -6.25 4.14 10.04
CA ASN A 342 -5.63 5.29 10.73
C ASN A 342 -5.67 5.12 12.25
N LEU A 343 -6.74 4.50 12.79
CA LEU A 343 -6.79 4.16 14.20
C LEU A 343 -5.62 3.24 14.58
N ARG A 344 -5.31 2.22 13.77
CA ARG A 344 -4.18 1.31 14.04
C ARG A 344 -2.83 2.03 14.01
N VAL A 345 -2.62 2.96 13.09
CA VAL A 345 -1.41 3.80 13.05
C VAL A 345 -1.27 4.61 14.34
N VAL A 346 -2.35 5.25 14.77
CA VAL A 346 -2.38 6.01 16.03
C VAL A 346 -2.13 5.11 17.24
N GLU A 347 -2.79 3.96 17.33
CA GLU A 347 -2.59 2.99 18.42
C GLU A 347 -1.12 2.55 18.52
N CYS A 348 -0.46 2.27 17.41
CA CYS A 348 0.95 1.87 17.41
C CYS A 348 1.89 3.00 17.84
N SER A 349 1.69 4.23 17.34
CA SER A 349 2.51 5.39 17.72
C SER A 349 2.29 5.79 19.20
N LEU A 350 1.05 5.74 19.68
CA LEU A 350 0.74 5.97 21.10
C LEU A 350 1.37 4.88 21.97
N ALA A 351 1.33 3.61 21.55
CA ALA A 351 1.95 2.53 22.30
C ALA A 351 3.47 2.70 22.41
N ALA A 352 4.14 3.13 21.35
CA ALA A 352 5.57 3.43 21.39
C ALA A 352 5.92 4.54 22.38
N ALA A 353 5.18 5.66 22.34
CA ALA A 353 5.36 6.77 23.27
C ALA A 353 5.05 6.36 24.72
N TYR A 354 3.99 5.57 24.93
CA TYR A 354 3.58 5.06 26.23
C TYR A 354 4.65 4.15 26.83
N LEU A 355 5.12 3.14 26.09
CA LEU A 355 6.18 2.23 26.56
C LEU A 355 7.42 3.00 26.98
N HIS A 356 7.85 3.96 26.17
CA HIS A 356 9.00 4.80 26.49
C HIS A 356 8.85 5.53 27.82
N ALA A 357 7.71 6.20 28.03
CA ALA A 357 7.44 6.97 29.24
C ALA A 357 7.28 6.07 30.47
N ALA A 358 6.51 4.98 30.35
CA ALA A 358 6.22 4.06 31.43
C ALA A 358 7.48 3.36 31.97
N ILE A 359 8.39 2.96 31.08
CA ILE A 359 9.59 2.19 31.46
C ILE A 359 10.71 3.08 31.96
N ASN A 360 11.01 4.17 31.25
CA ASN A 360 12.14 5.02 31.61
C ASN A 360 11.84 5.95 32.78
N LYS A 361 10.55 6.12 33.14
CA LYS A 361 10.09 7.12 34.13
C LYS A 361 10.65 8.53 33.86
N SER A 362 11.06 8.80 32.62
CA SER A 362 11.59 10.07 32.17
C SER A 362 10.45 10.93 31.64
N LYS A 363 10.63 12.25 31.74
CA LYS A 363 9.76 13.23 31.10
C LYS A 363 10.13 13.47 29.63
N ASP A 364 11.28 12.97 29.20
CA ASP A 364 11.74 13.14 27.83
C ASP A 364 10.86 12.31 26.88
N PRO A 365 10.36 12.90 25.78
CA PRO A 365 9.59 12.15 24.81
C PRO A 365 10.50 11.17 24.04
N LEU A 366 9.90 10.10 23.52
CA LEU A 366 10.57 9.20 22.59
C LEU A 366 11.13 10.03 21.40
N PRO A 367 12.41 9.85 21.02
CA PRO A 367 13.00 10.58 19.91
C PRO A 367 12.22 10.40 18.60
N SER A 368 12.23 11.42 17.75
CA SER A 368 11.51 11.37 16.49
C SER A 368 12.16 10.39 15.52
N ASP A 369 11.33 9.67 14.77
CA ASP A 369 11.74 8.81 13.66
C ASP A 369 10.88 9.06 12.40
N SER A 370 11.08 8.25 11.36
CA SER A 370 10.34 8.32 10.10
C SER A 370 8.94 7.71 10.14
N GLY A 371 8.44 7.31 11.32
CA GLY A 371 7.08 6.83 11.49
C GLY A 371 6.05 7.91 11.13
N PRO A 372 4.81 7.53 10.75
CA PRO A 372 3.84 8.49 10.21
C PRO A 372 3.44 9.63 11.16
N LEU A 373 3.58 9.43 12.47
CA LEU A 373 3.31 10.43 13.52
C LEU A 373 4.59 10.82 14.27
N GLY A 374 5.74 10.65 13.60
CA GLY A 374 7.07 10.98 14.11
C GLY A 374 7.61 10.05 15.19
N VAL A 375 6.88 9.00 15.58
CA VAL A 375 7.36 7.95 16.48
C VAL A 375 6.81 6.59 16.08
N SER A 376 7.60 5.53 16.28
CA SER A 376 7.24 4.15 15.96
C SER A 376 7.65 3.15 17.05
N LEU A 377 7.08 1.95 17.00
CA LEU A 377 7.46 0.85 17.88
C LEU A 377 8.91 0.38 17.65
N HIS A 378 9.43 0.50 16.43
CA HIS A 378 10.86 0.30 16.17
C HIS A 378 11.70 1.42 16.79
N GLY A 379 11.25 2.68 16.75
CA GLY A 379 11.92 3.79 17.44
C GLY A 379 12.04 3.55 18.95
N PHE A 380 10.98 3.02 19.57
CA PHE A 380 11.04 2.55 20.96
C PHE A 380 12.02 1.40 21.14
N HIS A 381 11.96 0.36 20.30
CA HIS A 381 12.89 -0.77 20.31
C HIS A 381 14.35 -0.30 20.28
N SER A 382 14.73 0.50 19.29
CA SER A 382 16.08 1.06 19.15
C SER A 382 16.50 1.87 20.37
N LYS A 383 15.57 2.60 21.00
CA LYS A 383 15.89 3.39 22.19
C LYS A 383 16.05 2.53 23.45
N TYR A 384 15.25 1.48 23.59
CA TYR A 384 15.23 0.60 24.76
C TYR A 384 16.40 -0.41 24.73
N LEU A 385 16.70 -0.98 23.57
CA LEU A 385 17.71 -2.02 23.37
C LEU A 385 18.86 -1.57 22.46
N GLY A 386 19.09 -0.26 22.29
CA GLY A 386 20.09 0.28 21.36
C GLY A 386 21.53 -0.18 21.63
N ASP A 387 21.86 -0.47 22.88
CA ASP A 387 23.17 -0.99 23.29
C ASP A 387 23.20 -2.54 23.37
N SER A 388 22.07 -3.21 23.08
CA SER A 388 21.98 -4.66 23.13
C SER A 388 22.73 -5.31 21.96
N THR A 389 23.56 -6.30 22.28
CA THR A 389 24.22 -7.16 21.28
C THR A 389 23.43 -8.44 21.01
N ALA A 390 22.27 -8.62 21.62
CA ALA A 390 21.47 -9.83 21.45
C ALA A 390 20.94 -9.92 20.01
N PRO A 391 20.75 -11.12 19.44
CA PRO A 391 20.07 -11.29 18.16
C PRO A 391 18.69 -10.64 18.16
N LEU A 392 18.27 -10.10 17.00
CA LEU A 392 17.00 -9.39 16.87
C LEU A 392 15.78 -10.26 17.28
N GLU A 393 15.85 -11.57 17.06
CA GLU A 393 14.83 -12.53 17.49
C GLU A 393 14.66 -12.55 19.03
N GLU A 394 15.77 -12.47 19.77
CA GLU A 394 15.78 -12.43 21.23
C GLU A 394 15.30 -11.07 21.75
N GLN A 395 15.74 -9.98 21.11
CA GLN A 395 15.27 -8.61 21.43
C GLN A 395 13.74 -8.50 21.27
N LEU A 396 13.18 -9.00 20.17
CA LEU A 396 11.72 -9.01 19.95
C LEU A 396 11.00 -9.89 20.98
N SER A 397 11.59 -11.02 21.37
CA SER A 397 11.02 -11.89 22.41
C SER A 397 10.97 -11.19 23.77
N GLU A 398 12.01 -10.44 24.12
CA GLU A 398 12.03 -9.59 25.32
C GLU A 398 10.95 -8.50 25.26
N LEU A 399 10.84 -7.81 24.13
CA LEU A 399 9.83 -6.76 23.91
C LEU A 399 8.40 -7.29 24.01
N ILE A 400 8.13 -8.52 23.57
CA ILE A 400 6.83 -9.18 23.72
C ILE A 400 6.50 -9.37 25.21
N GLU A 401 7.44 -9.88 26.00
CA GLU A 401 7.24 -10.07 27.45
C GLU A 401 7.12 -8.73 28.19
N LEU A 402 7.90 -7.73 27.79
CA LEU A 402 7.80 -6.36 28.30
C LEU A 402 6.42 -5.76 28.02
N THR A 403 5.89 -5.98 26.82
CA THR A 403 4.57 -5.53 26.40
C THR A 403 3.48 -6.13 27.29
N LYS A 404 3.52 -7.44 27.54
CA LYS A 404 2.57 -8.13 28.44
C LYS A 404 2.64 -7.60 29.87
N LYS A 405 3.83 -7.28 30.37
CA LYS A 405 4.05 -6.74 31.73
C LYS A 405 3.59 -5.28 31.86
N THR A 406 3.79 -4.49 30.82
CA THR A 406 3.54 -3.03 30.85
C THR A 406 2.08 -2.71 30.56
N PHE A 407 1.51 -3.34 29.52
CA PHE A 407 0.12 -3.12 29.16
C PHE A 407 -0.79 -4.19 29.77
N THR A 408 -1.35 -3.89 30.93
CA THR A 408 -2.21 -4.81 31.68
C THR A 408 -3.70 -4.70 31.36
N LYS A 409 -4.14 -3.64 30.66
CA LYS A 409 -5.56 -3.45 30.31
C LYS A 409 -5.86 -4.02 28.92
N GLU A 410 -6.51 -5.18 28.89
CA GLU A 410 -6.97 -5.80 27.63
C GLU A 410 -8.12 -5.02 26.99
N GLU A 411 -8.90 -4.28 27.78
CA GLU A 411 -9.96 -3.44 27.21
C GLU A 411 -9.46 -2.18 26.49
N GLY A 412 -8.18 -1.85 26.64
CA GLY A 412 -7.57 -0.65 26.09
C GLY A 412 -7.51 0.49 27.11
N TYR A 413 -7.03 1.64 26.64
CA TYR A 413 -6.71 2.81 27.46
C TYR A 413 -7.44 4.03 26.92
N THR A 414 -7.93 4.90 27.81
CA THR A 414 -8.54 6.18 27.40
C THR A 414 -7.47 7.23 27.07
N ARG A 415 -7.88 8.36 26.48
CA ARG A 415 -6.96 9.48 26.21
C ARG A 415 -6.33 10.02 27.48
N GLU A 416 -7.11 10.14 28.54
CA GLU A 416 -6.69 10.67 29.83
C GLU A 416 -5.61 9.79 30.45
N GLU A 417 -5.80 8.47 30.39
CA GLU A 417 -4.84 7.50 30.90
C GLU A 417 -3.53 7.51 30.13
N ILE A 418 -3.60 7.60 28.80
CA ILE A 418 -2.42 7.67 27.94
C ILE A 418 -1.69 8.99 28.16
N ALA A 419 -2.41 10.12 28.08
CA ALA A 419 -1.87 11.47 28.25
C ALA A 419 -1.15 11.62 29.59
N SER A 420 -1.75 11.09 30.67
CA SER A 420 -1.12 11.08 32.00
C SER A 420 0.21 10.33 32.03
N VAL A 421 0.37 9.24 31.28
CA VAL A 421 1.61 8.44 31.27
C VAL A 421 2.66 9.08 30.39
N ILE A 422 2.30 9.59 29.22
CA ILE A 422 3.23 10.26 28.30
C ILE A 422 3.54 11.71 28.68
N ASN A 423 3.04 12.17 29.83
CA ASN A 423 3.23 13.52 30.38
C ASN A 423 2.77 14.62 29.41
N MET A 424 1.56 14.46 28.88
CA MET A 424 0.86 15.43 28.04
C MET A 424 -0.55 15.70 28.58
N THR A 425 -1.13 16.83 28.20
CA THR A 425 -2.58 17.05 28.30
C THR A 425 -3.32 16.34 27.16
N VAL A 426 -4.62 16.06 27.34
CA VAL A 426 -5.44 15.46 26.27
C VAL A 426 -5.47 16.33 24.99
N PRO A 427 -5.59 17.68 25.06
CA PRO A 427 -5.46 18.53 23.88
C PRO A 427 -4.12 18.38 23.14
N GLU A 428 -2.99 18.34 23.85
CA GLU A 428 -1.66 18.14 23.23
C GLU A 428 -1.52 16.76 22.59
N LEU A 429 -2.05 15.72 23.25
CA LEU A 429 -2.10 14.37 22.67
C LEU A 429 -2.91 14.37 21.37
N ASN A 430 -4.09 15.00 21.38
CA ASN A 430 -4.95 15.07 20.20
C ASN A 430 -4.28 15.86 19.07
N GLU A 431 -3.66 16.99 19.37
CA GLU A 431 -2.92 17.79 18.39
C GLU A 431 -1.77 16.98 17.78
N ARG A 432 -1.05 16.20 18.59
CA ARG A 432 0.11 15.43 18.11
C ARG A 432 -0.25 14.17 17.34
N PHE A 433 -1.22 13.39 17.83
CA PHE A 433 -1.45 12.02 17.34
C PHE A 433 -2.75 11.85 16.56
N THR A 434 -3.75 12.71 16.75
CA THR A 434 -5.09 12.51 16.17
C THR A 434 -5.60 13.69 15.35
N SER A 435 -4.80 14.75 15.16
CA SER A 435 -5.18 15.92 14.36
C SER A 435 -4.90 15.70 12.88
N THR A 436 -3.83 14.98 12.57
CA THR A 436 -3.42 14.69 11.19
C THR A 436 -4.47 13.83 10.48
N PHE A 437 -5.17 12.97 11.23
CA PHE A 437 -6.24 12.12 10.69
C PHE A 437 -7.40 12.03 11.69
N PRO A 438 -8.65 12.11 11.22
CA PRO A 438 -9.80 11.83 12.07
C PRO A 438 -9.69 10.40 12.60
N VAL A 439 -9.76 10.22 13.91
CA VAL A 439 -9.78 8.91 14.58
C VAL A 439 -10.91 8.89 15.60
N ARG A 440 -11.69 7.81 15.62
CA ARG A 440 -12.84 7.62 16.50
C ARG A 440 -12.63 6.37 17.34
N ALA A 441 -12.26 6.57 18.60
CA ALA A 441 -12.11 5.52 19.59
C ALA A 441 -12.22 6.10 20.99
N GLU A 442 -13.00 5.46 21.86
CA GLU A 442 -13.02 5.75 23.30
C GLU A 442 -11.82 5.13 24.00
N HIS A 443 -11.47 3.90 23.60
CA HIS A 443 -10.35 3.12 24.11
C HIS A 443 -9.39 2.75 22.99
N PHE A 444 -8.08 2.86 23.26
CA PHE A 444 -7.01 2.42 22.36
C PHE A 444 -6.44 1.10 22.84
N LYS A 445 -6.44 0.08 21.99
CA LYS A 445 -5.99 -1.30 22.28
C LYS A 445 -4.45 -1.43 22.17
N LEU A 446 -3.71 -0.57 22.89
CA LEU A 446 -2.26 -0.44 22.81
C LEU A 446 -1.53 -1.78 23.01
N ARG A 447 -2.02 -2.61 23.94
CA ARG A 447 -1.47 -3.94 24.24
C ARG A 447 -1.47 -4.82 23.00
N GLN A 448 -2.63 -5.06 22.42
CA GLN A 448 -2.81 -6.00 21.33
C GLN A 448 -2.08 -5.52 20.08
N ARG A 449 -2.12 -4.22 19.78
CA ARG A 449 -1.43 -3.67 18.61
C ARG A 449 0.08 -3.84 18.72
N THR A 450 0.64 -3.61 19.91
CA THR A 450 2.07 -3.82 20.17
C THR A 450 2.46 -5.29 20.08
N LEU A 451 1.66 -6.18 20.68
CA LEU A 451 1.90 -7.63 20.61
C LEU A 451 1.89 -8.13 19.18
N HIS A 452 0.90 -7.71 18.38
CA HIS A 452 0.87 -8.02 16.96
C HIS A 452 2.15 -7.56 16.27
N VAL A 453 2.53 -6.29 16.41
CA VAL A 453 3.69 -5.73 15.70
C VAL A 453 4.99 -6.47 16.03
N PHE A 454 5.29 -6.70 17.32
CA PHE A 454 6.53 -7.40 17.68
C PHE A 454 6.49 -8.89 17.33
N THR A 455 5.35 -9.57 17.51
CA THR A 455 5.24 -10.99 17.12
C THR A 455 5.29 -11.18 15.61
N GLU A 456 4.70 -10.27 14.84
CA GLU A 456 4.72 -10.29 13.38
C GLU A 456 6.11 -9.98 12.84
N ALA A 457 6.82 -8.99 13.38
CA ALA A 457 8.22 -8.74 13.05
C ALA A 457 9.10 -9.98 13.32
N LEU A 458 8.86 -10.66 14.44
CA LEU A 458 9.55 -11.92 14.76
C LEU A 458 9.18 -13.04 13.76
N ARG A 459 7.92 -13.13 13.33
CA ARG A 459 7.49 -14.08 12.31
C ARG A 459 8.15 -13.84 10.95
N VAL A 460 8.36 -12.58 10.54
CA VAL A 460 9.12 -12.25 9.32
C VAL A 460 10.56 -12.80 9.41
N LEU A 461 11.24 -12.59 10.54
CA LEU A 461 12.60 -13.13 10.74
C LEU A 461 12.63 -14.66 10.73
N LYS A 462 11.66 -15.31 11.37
CA LYS A 462 11.53 -16.78 11.34
C LYS A 462 11.28 -17.30 9.93
N PHE A 463 10.44 -16.62 9.14
CA PHE A 463 10.17 -16.97 7.75
C PHE A 463 11.45 -16.86 6.91
N MET A 464 12.20 -15.76 7.06
CA MET A 464 13.49 -15.57 6.42
C MET A 464 14.49 -16.66 6.81
N LYS A 465 14.58 -17.02 8.09
CA LYS A 465 15.47 -18.07 8.57
C LYS A 465 15.17 -19.43 7.95
N VAL A 466 13.90 -19.76 7.73
CA VAL A 466 13.48 -20.97 7.00
C VAL A 466 13.96 -20.93 5.55
N LEU A 467 13.84 -19.78 4.88
CA LEU A 467 14.31 -19.59 3.49
C LEU A 467 15.84 -19.58 3.35
N GLU A 468 16.56 -19.06 4.34
CA GLU A 468 18.03 -18.95 4.32
C GLU A 468 18.73 -20.27 4.70
N HIS A 469 18.05 -21.15 5.44
CA HIS A 469 18.57 -22.46 5.87
C HIS A 469 17.63 -23.61 5.49
N PRO A 470 17.26 -23.73 4.19
CA PRO A 470 16.24 -24.69 3.76
C PRO A 470 16.67 -26.14 4.00
N GLU A 471 17.97 -26.45 3.98
CA GLU A 471 18.53 -27.78 4.24
C GLU A 471 18.14 -28.36 5.60
N SER A 472 17.87 -27.51 6.59
CA SER A 472 17.40 -27.92 7.92
C SER A 472 15.99 -28.53 7.90
N TYR A 473 15.22 -28.26 6.84
CA TYR A 473 13.83 -28.69 6.70
C TYR A 473 13.63 -29.63 5.52
N LEU A 474 14.42 -29.49 4.44
CA LEU A 474 14.30 -30.30 3.22
C LEU A 474 14.71 -31.77 3.44
N ASN A 475 15.57 -32.06 4.42
CA ASN A 475 16.00 -33.43 4.72
C ASN A 475 15.02 -34.20 5.63
N ALA A 476 13.96 -33.55 6.12
CA ALA A 476 13.06 -34.13 7.11
C ALA A 476 12.11 -35.18 6.52
N ASP A 477 11.74 -35.06 5.24
CA ASP A 477 10.64 -35.83 4.64
C ASP A 477 11.04 -37.21 4.09
N GLY A 478 12.35 -37.47 3.92
CA GLY A 478 12.84 -38.68 3.26
C GLY A 478 12.48 -38.73 1.76
N GLY A 479 13.49 -38.83 0.89
CA GLY A 479 13.27 -38.81 -0.57
C GLY A 479 13.17 -37.40 -1.14
N ASN A 480 12.37 -37.21 -2.21
CA ASN A 480 12.31 -35.95 -2.98
C ASN A 480 11.17 -35.00 -2.54
N SER A 481 10.47 -35.27 -1.44
CA SER A 481 9.40 -34.39 -0.95
C SER A 481 9.97 -33.21 -0.18
N THR A 482 9.33 -32.06 -0.27
CA THR A 482 9.68 -30.84 0.49
C THR A 482 8.48 -30.33 1.29
N GLU A 483 7.58 -31.23 1.65
CA GLU A 483 6.30 -30.90 2.30
C GLU A 483 6.50 -30.31 3.70
N THR A 484 7.46 -30.80 4.50
CA THR A 484 7.77 -30.23 5.82
C THR A 484 8.24 -28.78 5.71
N PHE A 485 9.10 -28.49 4.72
CA PHE A 485 9.53 -27.12 4.42
C PHE A 485 8.34 -26.23 4.02
N ASN A 486 7.51 -26.72 3.09
CA ASN A 486 6.33 -25.99 2.61
C ASN A 486 5.33 -25.70 3.75
N ARG A 487 5.06 -26.70 4.59
CA ARG A 487 4.20 -26.58 5.78
C ARG A 487 4.78 -25.60 6.78
N LYS A 488 6.10 -25.58 7.02
CA LYS A 488 6.71 -24.65 7.96
C LYS A 488 6.51 -23.19 7.55
N LEU A 489 6.63 -22.88 6.26
CA LEU A 489 6.30 -21.55 5.73
C LEU A 489 4.80 -21.25 5.86
N GLY A 490 3.95 -22.22 5.53
CA GLY A 490 2.50 -22.10 5.64
C GLY A 490 2.00 -21.86 7.07
N ASP A 491 2.59 -22.53 8.06
CA ASP A 491 2.27 -22.37 9.48
C ASP A 491 2.53 -20.93 9.94
N LEU A 492 3.66 -20.34 9.54
CA LEU A 492 3.95 -18.94 9.86
C LEU A 492 2.92 -17.98 9.24
N MET A 493 2.45 -18.25 8.02
CA MET A 493 1.36 -17.46 7.41
C MET A 493 0.04 -17.63 8.17
N ASN A 494 -0.27 -18.84 8.65
CA ASN A 494 -1.47 -19.11 9.44
C ASN A 494 -1.41 -18.41 10.83
N GLU A 495 -0.23 -18.35 11.45
CA GLU A 495 0.01 -17.59 12.68
C GLU A 495 -0.20 -16.08 12.44
N THR A 496 0.25 -15.54 11.31
CA THR A 496 -0.06 -14.16 10.91
C THR A 496 -1.57 -13.94 10.78
N GLN A 497 -2.32 -14.83 10.11
CA GLN A 497 -3.79 -14.67 10.01
C GLN A 497 -4.46 -14.63 11.38
N THR A 498 -4.02 -15.50 12.29
CA THR A 498 -4.54 -15.56 13.66
C THR A 498 -4.28 -14.24 14.39
N SER A 499 -3.06 -13.73 14.32
CA SER A 499 -2.72 -12.45 14.95
C SER A 499 -3.43 -11.26 14.30
N CYS A 500 -3.59 -11.23 12.97
CA CYS A 500 -4.38 -10.21 12.28
C CYS A 500 -5.85 -10.21 12.72
N ARG A 501 -6.44 -11.39 12.93
CA ARG A 501 -7.83 -11.52 13.39
C ARG A 501 -7.99 -11.16 14.87
N GLU A 502 -7.13 -11.70 15.74
CA GLU A 502 -7.34 -11.70 17.18
C GLU A 502 -6.62 -10.53 17.88
N ASP A 503 -5.36 -10.26 17.53
CA ASP A 503 -4.58 -9.19 18.15
C ASP A 503 -4.77 -7.85 17.42
N PHE A 504 -4.71 -7.87 16.09
CA PHE A 504 -4.75 -6.63 15.30
C PHE A 504 -6.15 -6.21 14.91
N ASP A 505 -7.13 -7.11 14.99
CA ASP A 505 -8.53 -6.83 14.64
C ASP A 505 -8.63 -6.15 13.26
N CYS A 506 -8.03 -6.79 12.26
CA CYS A 506 -8.05 -6.36 10.86
C CYS A 506 -8.49 -7.46 9.88
N SER A 507 -9.02 -8.59 10.36
CA SER A 507 -9.68 -9.59 9.50
C SER A 507 -11.15 -9.22 9.24
N CYS A 508 -11.86 -10.07 8.51
CA CYS A 508 -13.32 -10.08 8.42
C CYS A 508 -13.84 -11.50 8.17
N PRO A 509 -15.13 -11.80 8.42
CA PRO A 509 -15.69 -13.14 8.26
C PRO A 509 -15.43 -13.75 6.88
N GLU A 510 -15.50 -12.93 5.83
CA GLU A 510 -15.27 -13.35 4.45
C GLU A 510 -13.82 -13.78 4.18
N LEU A 511 -12.85 -13.05 4.73
CA LEU A 511 -11.43 -13.41 4.62
C LEU A 511 -11.15 -14.69 5.40
N ASP A 512 -11.74 -14.83 6.59
CA ASP A 512 -11.61 -16.03 7.41
C ASP A 512 -12.22 -17.25 6.70
N GLU A 513 -13.42 -17.11 6.09
CA GLU A 513 -14.06 -18.18 5.31
C GLU A 513 -13.20 -18.61 4.12
N LEU A 514 -12.67 -17.66 3.33
CA LEU A 514 -11.74 -17.94 2.23
C LEU A 514 -10.49 -18.70 2.71
N CYS A 515 -9.91 -18.29 3.84
CA CYS A 515 -8.75 -18.94 4.42
C CYS A 515 -9.05 -20.38 4.87
N GLU A 516 -10.20 -20.61 5.52
CA GLU A 516 -10.63 -21.93 5.96
C GLU A 516 -10.90 -22.88 4.80
N ILE A 517 -11.62 -22.43 3.77
CA ILE A 517 -11.88 -23.23 2.56
C ILE A 517 -10.56 -23.66 1.90
N ALA A 518 -9.64 -22.71 1.73
CA ALA A 518 -8.36 -22.98 1.09
C ALA A 518 -7.51 -24.01 1.85
N LYS A 519 -7.45 -23.91 3.18
CA LYS A 519 -6.73 -24.87 4.02
C LYS A 519 -7.33 -26.26 3.93
N LYS A 520 -8.66 -26.38 3.97
CA LYS A 520 -9.35 -27.67 3.80
C LYS A 520 -9.10 -28.30 2.44
N ALA A 521 -8.95 -27.48 1.39
CA ALA A 521 -8.72 -27.94 0.03
C ALA A 521 -7.24 -28.21 -0.32
N GLY A 522 -6.29 -27.88 0.57
CA GLY A 522 -4.87 -28.26 0.42
C GLY A 522 -3.86 -27.12 0.52
N SER A 523 -4.27 -25.89 0.86
CA SER A 523 -3.34 -24.79 1.16
C SER A 523 -2.51 -25.11 2.42
N TYR A 524 -1.19 -24.88 2.36
CA TYR A 524 -0.31 -24.96 3.53
C TYR A 524 -0.50 -23.77 4.48
N GLY A 525 -0.72 -22.58 3.92
CA GLY A 525 -0.84 -21.34 4.67
C GLY A 525 -1.81 -20.38 4.01
N SER A 526 -2.71 -19.79 4.79
CA SER A 526 -3.74 -18.87 4.29
C SER A 526 -3.90 -17.69 5.22
N ARG A 527 -3.83 -16.48 4.66
CA ARG A 527 -4.04 -15.24 5.41
C ARG A 527 -4.61 -14.14 4.54
N LEU A 528 -5.20 -13.11 5.15
CA LEU A 528 -5.50 -11.84 4.47
C LEU A 528 -4.22 -11.22 3.88
N THR A 529 -4.31 -10.27 2.97
CA THR A 529 -3.15 -9.46 2.51
C THR A 529 -3.56 -8.01 2.32
N GLY A 530 -2.62 -7.09 2.58
CA GLY A 530 -2.92 -5.66 2.60
C GLY A 530 -3.68 -5.27 3.87
N ALA A 531 -4.37 -4.13 3.82
CA ALA A 531 -4.92 -3.52 5.03
C ALA A 531 -5.97 -4.37 5.78
N GLY A 532 -6.58 -5.38 5.16
CA GLY A 532 -7.64 -6.15 5.80
C GLY A 532 -8.99 -5.41 5.85
N TRP A 533 -9.87 -5.84 6.75
CA TRP A 533 -11.31 -5.48 6.81
C TRP A 533 -12.04 -5.69 5.47
N GLY A 534 -11.58 -6.66 4.68
CA GLY A 534 -11.97 -6.89 3.30
C GLY A 534 -10.75 -7.03 2.38
N GLY A 535 -10.95 -6.88 1.09
CA GLY A 535 -9.87 -7.01 0.10
C GLY A 535 -9.57 -8.45 -0.28
N CYS A 536 -8.32 -8.88 -0.17
CA CYS A 536 -7.85 -10.19 -0.63
C CYS A 536 -7.22 -11.02 0.49
N SER A 537 -7.16 -12.32 0.24
CA SER A 537 -6.31 -13.28 0.94
C SER A 537 -5.24 -13.85 0.01
N VAL A 538 -4.11 -14.26 0.58
CA VAL A 538 -2.99 -14.93 -0.09
C VAL A 538 -2.81 -16.33 0.51
N HIS A 539 -2.56 -17.30 -0.37
CA HIS A 539 -2.55 -18.71 -0.04
C HIS A 539 -1.30 -19.37 -0.61
N LEU A 540 -0.58 -20.13 0.22
CA LEU A 540 0.55 -20.93 -0.18
C LEU A 540 0.07 -22.35 -0.53
N VAL A 541 -0.13 -22.61 -1.81
CA VAL A 541 -0.79 -23.83 -2.31
C VAL A 541 0.22 -24.67 -3.10
N PRO A 542 0.29 -25.99 -2.89
CA PRO A 542 1.07 -26.85 -3.76
C PRO A 542 0.46 -26.88 -5.17
N ALA A 543 1.30 -26.85 -6.21
CA ALA A 543 0.87 -26.65 -7.60
C ALA A 543 -0.20 -27.66 -8.05
N ASP A 544 -0.13 -28.91 -7.57
CA ASP A 544 -1.09 -29.98 -7.86
C ASP A 544 -2.43 -29.86 -7.12
N LYS A 545 -2.59 -28.88 -6.21
CA LYS A 545 -3.83 -28.58 -5.49
C LYS A 545 -4.46 -27.24 -5.86
N VAL A 546 -3.84 -26.46 -6.75
CA VAL A 546 -4.36 -25.14 -7.16
C VAL A 546 -5.79 -25.24 -7.70
N ASP A 547 -6.07 -26.22 -8.57
CA ASP A 547 -7.42 -26.38 -9.12
C ASP A 547 -8.43 -26.85 -8.08
N ALA A 548 -8.04 -27.75 -7.16
CA ALA A 548 -8.91 -28.18 -6.06
C ALA A 548 -9.29 -27.02 -5.13
N VAL A 549 -8.35 -26.12 -4.83
CA VAL A 549 -8.61 -24.91 -4.03
C VAL A 549 -9.56 -23.96 -4.77
N LYS A 550 -9.34 -23.74 -6.07
CA LYS A 550 -10.21 -22.91 -6.91
C LYS A 550 -11.64 -23.43 -6.97
N GLU A 551 -11.80 -24.74 -7.20
CA GLU A 551 -13.11 -25.40 -7.22
C GLU A 551 -13.82 -25.31 -5.86
N ALA A 552 -13.08 -25.45 -4.76
CA ALA A 552 -13.62 -25.31 -3.42
C ALA A 552 -14.15 -23.88 -3.17
N TRP A 553 -13.40 -22.84 -3.52
CA TRP A 553 -13.90 -21.46 -3.41
C TRP A 553 -15.08 -21.17 -4.34
N GLU A 554 -15.07 -21.66 -5.58
CA GLU A 554 -16.21 -21.48 -6.48
C GLU A 554 -17.46 -22.09 -5.88
N LYS A 555 -17.37 -23.34 -5.41
CA LYS A 555 -18.49 -24.08 -4.84
C LYS A 555 -18.96 -23.48 -3.52
N GLU A 556 -18.05 -23.18 -2.61
CA GLU A 556 -18.37 -22.87 -1.21
C GLU A 556 -18.45 -21.37 -0.92
N TYR A 557 -17.90 -20.50 -1.75
CA TYR A 557 -17.86 -19.05 -1.50
C TYR A 557 -18.45 -18.23 -2.64
N TYR A 558 -17.90 -18.32 -3.85
CA TYR A 558 -18.30 -17.46 -4.97
C TYR A 558 -19.66 -17.80 -5.57
N SER A 559 -20.09 -19.06 -5.55
CA SER A 559 -21.43 -19.48 -6.00
C SER A 559 -22.57 -18.81 -5.22
N LYS A 560 -22.28 -18.36 -3.99
CA LYS A 560 -23.24 -17.69 -3.09
C LYS A 560 -23.32 -16.18 -3.34
N LYS A 561 -22.51 -15.63 -4.25
CA LYS A 561 -22.43 -14.19 -4.53
C LYS A 561 -22.97 -13.86 -5.92
N ASP A 562 -23.60 -12.70 -6.04
CA ASP A 562 -24.01 -12.13 -7.32
C ASP A 562 -22.83 -11.37 -7.95
N LEU A 563 -22.01 -12.10 -8.71
CA LEU A 563 -20.81 -11.58 -9.36
C LEU A 563 -20.99 -11.55 -10.88
N SER A 564 -20.61 -10.43 -11.50
CA SER A 564 -20.51 -10.33 -12.96
C SER A 564 -19.48 -11.32 -13.51
N LYS A 565 -19.53 -11.57 -14.82
CA LYS A 565 -18.55 -12.45 -15.48
C LYS A 565 -17.12 -11.95 -15.26
N GLU A 566 -16.91 -10.65 -15.40
CA GLU A 566 -15.61 -9.98 -15.21
C GLU A 566 -15.14 -10.11 -13.76
N GLN A 567 -16.05 -9.98 -12.79
CA GLN A 567 -15.72 -10.18 -11.38
C GLN A 567 -15.31 -11.63 -11.09
N LYS A 568 -16.02 -12.62 -11.65
CA LYS A 568 -15.64 -14.03 -11.49
C LYS A 568 -14.28 -14.33 -12.10
N GLU A 569 -13.99 -13.80 -13.28
CA GLU A 569 -12.69 -13.94 -13.93
C GLU A 569 -11.56 -13.28 -13.11
N ALA A 570 -11.84 -12.16 -12.43
CA ALA A 570 -10.88 -11.47 -11.58
C ALA A 570 -10.81 -12.03 -10.14
N ALA A 571 -11.75 -12.89 -9.72
CA ALA A 571 -11.91 -13.33 -8.33
C ALA A 571 -10.66 -14.01 -7.78
N ILE A 572 -9.97 -14.77 -8.64
CA ILE A 572 -8.81 -15.55 -8.27
C ILE A 572 -7.64 -15.16 -9.17
N VAL A 573 -6.53 -14.76 -8.57
CA VAL A 573 -5.27 -14.51 -9.28
C VAL A 573 -4.27 -15.58 -8.86
N VAL A 574 -3.87 -16.42 -9.81
CA VAL A 574 -2.75 -17.34 -9.64
C VAL A 574 -1.50 -16.61 -10.11
N SER A 575 -0.54 -16.38 -9.20
CA SER A 575 0.66 -15.61 -9.53
C SER A 575 1.90 -16.28 -8.95
N LYS A 576 2.88 -16.53 -9.81
CA LYS A 576 4.27 -16.65 -9.37
C LYS A 576 4.82 -15.23 -9.07
N PRO A 577 5.91 -15.10 -8.29
CA PRO A 577 6.50 -13.78 -8.04
C PRO A 577 6.88 -13.08 -9.35
N GLY A 578 6.28 -11.91 -9.59
CA GLY A 578 6.42 -11.12 -10.81
C GLY A 578 7.64 -10.22 -10.84
N SER A 579 7.91 -9.62 -12.01
CA SER A 579 8.90 -8.53 -12.12
C SER A 579 8.33 -7.22 -11.59
N GLY A 580 9.20 -6.30 -11.19
CA GLY A 580 8.85 -4.93 -10.79
C GLY A 580 8.53 -4.01 -11.97
N SER A 581 8.60 -2.70 -11.73
CA SER A 581 8.35 -1.66 -12.72
C SER A 581 9.28 -1.76 -13.93
N ALA A 582 8.76 -1.40 -15.10
CA ALA A 582 9.49 -1.40 -16.37
C ALA A 582 8.92 -0.35 -17.32
N VAL A 583 9.75 0.10 -18.27
CA VAL A 583 9.29 0.86 -19.44
C VAL A 583 9.42 -0.03 -20.67
N PHE A 584 8.42 -0.03 -21.55
CA PHE A 584 8.48 -0.69 -22.85
C PHE A 584 8.41 0.38 -23.95
N VAL A 585 9.43 0.47 -24.81
CA VAL A 585 9.42 1.41 -25.93
C VAL A 585 8.67 0.79 -27.09
N VAL A 586 7.69 1.51 -27.64
CA VAL A 586 6.85 1.00 -28.74
C VAL A 586 7.54 1.27 -30.06
N GLU A 587 7.97 0.22 -30.75
CA GLU A 587 8.49 0.29 -32.12
C GLU A 587 7.41 -0.22 -33.09
N GLY A 588 7.10 0.55 -34.15
CA GLY A 588 6.16 0.09 -35.20
C GLY A 588 4.68 -0.07 -34.78
N GLY A 589 4.29 0.40 -33.58
CA GLY A 589 2.89 0.40 -33.13
C GLY A 589 2.36 -0.96 -32.65
N ASN A 590 3.23 -1.95 -32.41
CA ASN A 590 2.88 -3.26 -31.87
C ASN A 590 3.83 -3.65 -30.73
N VAL A 591 3.54 -4.80 -30.10
CA VAL A 591 4.37 -5.37 -29.01
C VAL A 591 5.15 -6.63 -29.43
N ALA A 592 5.20 -6.91 -30.74
CA ALA A 592 5.71 -8.16 -31.31
C ALA A 592 7.21 -8.14 -31.56
#